data_AF-A0A955ZV75-F1
#
_entry.id   AF-A0A955ZV75-F1
#
_cell.length_a   1.000
_cell.length_b   1.000
_cell.length_c   1.000
_cell.angle_alpha   90.00
_cell.angle_beta   90.00
_cell.angle_gamma   90.00
#
_symmetry.space_group_name_H-M   'P 1'
#
loop_
_entity.id
_entity.type
_entity.pdbx_description
1 polymer ?
#
loop_
_entity_poly.entity_id
_entity_poly.type
_entity_poly.pdbx_seq_one_letter_code
_entity_poly.pdbx_strand_id
1 'polypeptide(L)'
;HEDSAIRHALMAECDERGGTWEDEADEALRRCDPVFWVRERVLEARSVPDVKFKLEGLDGVSPLPTFATGFAQRERGSLLALRGMTTLSGKASSGKSWFALGSALNSALDGWDVHYLAAEGEDVIQRRVATAFGDAPPRRFNLHSVKPGVTVDHMIREIADWIVSTRTLLVIDSISTLMGLMVIARGASKWDEQAKLEIFLMRVRELTRGEVAIVNISEANAAGETKGRTLDHKSDISINFKSLEDSDAKEVRVVKAWEGSTGLVGRARVNARAPGLELIHDGPVVDLPGETEDF
;
A
#
# COMPACT_ATOMS: atom_id res chain seq x y z
N HIS A 1 20.09 -24.09 9.34
CA HIS A 1 21.27 -24.79 8.79
C HIS A 1 20.92 -25.66 7.59
N GLU A 2 19.75 -26.33 7.54
CA GLU A 2 19.27 -27.04 6.34
C GLU A 2 18.90 -26.11 5.16
N ASP A 3 18.28 -24.96 5.40
CA ASP A 3 17.94 -23.99 4.33
C ASP A 3 19.16 -23.47 3.56
N SER A 4 20.32 -23.40 4.22
CA SER A 4 21.58 -22.97 3.61
C SER A 4 22.12 -23.99 2.61
N ALA A 5 21.86 -25.27 2.81
CA ALA A 5 22.38 -26.33 1.94
C ALA A 5 21.55 -26.48 0.66
N ILE A 6 20.22 -26.38 0.77
CA ILE A 6 19.30 -26.36 -0.37
C ILE A 6 19.56 -25.11 -1.24
N ARG A 7 19.83 -23.96 -0.60
CA ARG A 7 20.22 -22.71 -1.27
C ARG A 7 21.52 -22.85 -2.07
N HIS A 8 22.56 -23.44 -1.48
CA HIS A 8 23.83 -23.66 -2.18
C HIS A 8 23.70 -24.65 -3.34
N ALA A 9 22.85 -25.68 -3.20
CA ALA A 9 22.60 -26.64 -4.26
C ALA A 9 21.85 -26.03 -5.45
N LEU A 10 20.78 -25.27 -5.19
CA LEU A 10 20.03 -24.55 -6.24
C LEU A 10 20.90 -23.50 -6.95
N MET A 11 21.72 -22.76 -6.21
CA MET A 11 22.63 -21.78 -6.80
C MET A 11 23.72 -22.44 -7.66
N ALA A 12 24.24 -23.60 -7.25
CA ALA A 12 25.26 -24.34 -8.00
C ALA A 12 24.70 -24.98 -9.30
N GLU A 13 23.44 -25.42 -9.31
CA GLU A 13 22.80 -26.00 -10.50
C GLU A 13 22.49 -24.94 -11.58
N CYS A 14 22.34 -23.68 -11.18
CA CYS A 14 22.04 -22.56 -12.07
C CYS A 14 23.30 -21.92 -12.71
N ASP A 15 24.48 -22.05 -12.11
CA ASP A 15 25.74 -21.41 -12.57
C ASP A 15 26.24 -21.90 -13.95
N GLU A 16 25.74 -23.02 -14.48
CA GLU A 16 26.25 -23.64 -15.72
C GLU A 16 25.66 -23.05 -17.03
N ARG A 17 24.68 -22.12 -17.01
CA ARG A 17 23.82 -21.82 -18.20
C ARG A 17 23.93 -20.47 -18.92
N GLY A 18 24.73 -19.50 -18.48
CA GLY A 18 25.19 -18.39 -19.35
C GLY A 18 24.11 -17.45 -19.97
N GLY A 19 23.10 -17.04 -19.20
CA GLY A 19 22.07 -16.04 -19.55
C GLY A 19 20.80 -16.24 -18.69
N THR A 20 20.04 -15.17 -18.36
CA THR A 20 18.80 -15.19 -17.51
C THR A 20 18.91 -15.83 -16.12
N TRP A 21 20.12 -15.97 -15.58
CA TRP A 21 20.38 -16.60 -14.26
C TRP A 21 19.64 -15.92 -13.11
N GLU A 22 19.59 -14.58 -13.10
CA GLU A 22 18.96 -13.84 -12.01
C GLU A 22 17.45 -14.09 -11.95
N ASP A 23 16.75 -14.04 -13.09
CA ASP A 23 15.30 -14.28 -13.16
C ASP A 23 14.92 -15.73 -12.86
N GLU A 24 15.72 -16.69 -13.31
CA GLU A 24 15.50 -18.11 -13.03
C GLU A 24 15.77 -18.46 -11.57
N ALA A 25 16.85 -17.92 -10.99
CA ALA A 25 17.17 -18.07 -9.58
C ALA A 25 16.13 -17.38 -8.69
N ASP A 26 15.66 -16.19 -9.10
CA ASP A 26 14.59 -15.45 -8.43
C ASP A 26 13.29 -16.24 -8.42
N GLU A 27 12.87 -16.79 -9.57
CA GLU A 27 11.66 -17.60 -9.67
C GLU A 27 11.81 -18.97 -8.97
N ALA A 28 13.00 -19.54 -8.90
CA ALA A 28 13.28 -20.72 -8.08
C ALA A 28 13.15 -20.41 -6.59
N LEU A 29 13.75 -19.32 -6.12
CA LEU A 29 13.69 -18.89 -4.73
C LEU A 29 12.26 -18.56 -4.31
N ARG A 30 11.51 -17.85 -5.16
CA ARG A 30 10.08 -17.56 -4.96
C ARG A 30 9.24 -18.82 -4.79
N ARG A 31 9.56 -19.92 -5.49
CA ARG A 31 8.84 -21.19 -5.35
C ARG A 31 9.24 -21.98 -4.11
N CYS A 32 10.53 -21.98 -3.77
CA CYS A 32 11.07 -22.80 -2.68
C CYS A 32 10.89 -22.18 -1.29
N ASP A 33 11.12 -20.87 -1.15
CA ASP A 33 10.92 -20.12 0.08
C ASP A 33 10.37 -18.72 -0.25
N PRO A 34 9.05 -18.62 -0.52
CA PRO A 34 8.45 -17.37 -0.96
C PRO A 34 8.52 -16.28 0.09
N VAL A 35 8.52 -16.61 1.39
CA VAL A 35 8.59 -15.61 2.47
C VAL A 35 9.99 -15.01 2.55
N PHE A 36 11.02 -15.86 2.51
CA PHE A 36 12.40 -15.38 2.45
C PHE A 36 12.65 -14.54 1.19
N TRP A 37 12.16 -14.99 0.04
CA TRP A 37 12.23 -14.23 -1.20
C TRP A 37 11.65 -12.82 -1.05
N VAL A 38 10.41 -12.68 -0.54
CA VAL A 38 9.81 -11.36 -0.31
C VAL A 38 10.65 -10.52 0.66
N ARG A 39 11.14 -11.10 1.76
CA ARG A 39 11.99 -10.39 2.74
C ARG A 39 13.27 -9.83 2.13
N GLU A 40 13.97 -10.64 1.33
CA GLU A 40 15.19 -10.19 0.64
C GLU A 40 14.89 -9.04 -0.31
N ARG A 41 13.80 -9.13 -1.11
CA ARG A 41 13.36 -8.04 -2.01
C ARG A 41 12.99 -6.77 -1.24
N VAL A 42 12.37 -6.89 -0.06
CA VAL A 42 12.09 -5.74 0.82
C VAL A 42 13.38 -5.12 1.35
N LEU A 43 14.36 -5.92 1.77
CA LEU A 43 15.64 -5.40 2.25
C LEU A 43 16.47 -4.77 1.13
N GLU A 44 16.41 -5.30 -0.08
CA GLU A 44 17.04 -4.75 -1.28
C GLU A 44 16.47 -3.39 -1.69
N ALA A 45 15.16 -3.17 -1.44
CA ALA A 45 14.53 -1.86 -1.68
C ALA A 45 15.17 -0.71 -0.87
N ARG A 46 16.04 -1.01 0.11
CA ARG A 46 16.81 -0.03 0.89
C ARG A 46 17.94 0.64 0.11
N SER A 47 18.51 -0.04 -0.87
CA SER A 47 19.78 0.34 -1.49
C SER A 47 19.57 0.86 -2.91
N VAL A 48 19.27 2.15 -3.09
CA VAL A 48 19.25 2.74 -4.45
C VAL A 48 19.65 4.25 -4.45
N PRO A 49 20.55 4.71 -5.36
CA PRO A 49 20.83 6.12 -5.66
C PRO A 49 19.66 6.78 -6.44
N ASP A 50 19.70 8.09 -6.69
CA ASP A 50 18.72 8.79 -7.55
C ASP A 50 18.59 8.11 -8.94
N VAL A 51 17.60 7.22 -9.11
CA VAL A 51 17.28 6.63 -10.42
C VAL A 51 16.16 7.44 -11.04
N LYS A 52 16.45 8.04 -12.20
CA LYS A 52 15.41 8.58 -13.08
C LYS A 52 14.59 7.40 -13.59
N PHE A 53 13.34 7.30 -13.13
CA PHE A 53 12.42 6.22 -13.49
C PHE A 53 12.25 6.16 -15.02
N LYS A 54 12.66 5.05 -15.61
CA LYS A 54 12.19 4.66 -16.94
C LYS A 54 10.85 3.98 -16.72
N LEU A 55 9.77 4.58 -17.20
CA LEU A 55 8.46 3.96 -17.29
C LEU A 55 8.57 2.81 -18.29
N GLU A 56 9.01 1.64 -17.84
CA GLU A 56 8.85 0.42 -18.62
C GLU A 56 7.42 -0.06 -18.41
N GLY A 57 6.66 -0.14 -19.51
CA GLY A 57 5.32 -0.70 -19.48
C GLY A 57 5.39 -2.11 -18.92
N LEU A 58 4.44 -2.46 -18.05
CA LEU A 58 4.27 -3.82 -17.53
C LEU A 58 3.69 -4.76 -18.62
N ASP A 59 4.20 -4.66 -19.85
CA ASP A 59 3.72 -5.44 -20.99
C ASP A 59 4.03 -6.92 -20.75
N GLY A 60 2.97 -7.73 -20.62
CA GLY A 60 3.06 -9.19 -20.50
C GLY A 60 3.14 -9.75 -19.08
N VAL A 61 3.07 -8.92 -18.04
CA VAL A 61 3.08 -9.38 -16.64
C VAL A 61 1.66 -9.71 -16.18
N SER A 62 1.49 -10.82 -15.45
CA SER A 62 0.21 -11.15 -14.78
C SER A 62 -0.26 -9.96 -13.95
N PRO A 63 -1.56 -9.60 -13.97
CA PRO A 63 -2.06 -8.44 -13.22
C PRO A 63 -1.69 -8.58 -11.75
N LEU A 64 -1.23 -7.49 -11.14
CA LEU A 64 -0.80 -7.49 -9.75
C LEU A 64 -1.91 -8.02 -8.83
N PRO A 65 -1.55 -8.73 -7.74
CA PRO A 65 -2.51 -9.18 -6.76
C PRO A 65 -3.38 -8.02 -6.27
N THR A 66 -4.70 -8.23 -6.27
CA THR A 66 -5.64 -7.25 -5.74
C THR A 66 -5.96 -7.53 -4.29
N PHE A 67 -6.11 -6.45 -3.52
CA PHE A 67 -6.56 -6.50 -2.14
C PHE A 67 -7.95 -5.88 -1.99
N ALA A 68 -8.59 -6.12 -0.84
CA ALA A 68 -9.97 -5.74 -0.64
C ALA A 68 -10.16 -4.22 -0.64
N THR A 69 -11.30 -3.75 -1.16
CA THR A 69 -11.64 -2.32 -1.07
C THR A 69 -12.07 -1.94 0.34
N GLY A 70 -12.06 -0.64 0.62
CA GLY A 70 -12.59 -0.06 1.85
C GLY A 70 -14.11 0.05 1.92
N PHE A 71 -14.86 -0.49 0.95
CA PHE A 71 -16.32 -0.49 0.99
C PHE A 71 -16.85 -1.71 1.74
N ALA A 72 -17.78 -1.47 2.67
CA ALA A 72 -18.47 -2.52 3.40
C ALA A 72 -19.40 -3.30 2.47
N GLN A 73 -19.51 -4.62 2.69
CA GLN A 73 -20.48 -5.51 2.04
C GLN A 73 -20.39 -5.63 0.50
N ARG A 74 -19.31 -5.19 -0.13
CA ARG A 74 -19.07 -5.39 -1.57
C ARG A 74 -17.83 -6.26 -1.77
N GLU A 75 -18.02 -7.39 -2.43
CA GLU A 75 -16.94 -8.29 -2.83
C GLU A 75 -16.06 -7.66 -3.94
N ARG A 76 -14.83 -8.19 -4.06
CA ARG A 76 -13.78 -7.74 -4.97
C ARG A 76 -14.28 -7.54 -6.41
N GLY A 77 -13.76 -6.51 -7.08
CA GLY A 77 -13.75 -6.44 -8.55
C GLY A 77 -14.96 -5.86 -9.26
N SER A 78 -16.04 -5.47 -8.56
CA SER A 78 -17.21 -4.87 -9.23
C SER A 78 -17.13 -3.35 -9.46
N LEU A 79 -16.32 -2.63 -8.67
CA LEU A 79 -16.23 -1.15 -8.71
C LEU A 79 -14.80 -0.61 -8.68
N LEU A 80 -13.91 -1.27 -7.92
CA LEU A 80 -12.55 -0.81 -7.73
C LEU A 80 -11.63 -2.01 -7.41
N ALA A 81 -10.53 -2.13 -8.13
CA ALA A 81 -9.54 -3.20 -7.95
C ALA A 81 -8.22 -2.61 -7.46
N LEU A 82 -8.10 -2.47 -6.13
CA LEU A 82 -6.92 -1.92 -5.49
C LEU A 82 -5.74 -2.90 -5.59
N ARG A 83 -4.56 -2.37 -5.92
CA ARG A 83 -3.33 -3.13 -6.12
C ARG A 83 -2.11 -2.22 -5.92
N GLY A 84 -0.94 -2.83 -5.79
CA GLY A 84 0.33 -2.13 -5.69
C GLY A 84 0.35 -1.08 -4.57
N MET A 85 0.84 0.12 -4.87
CA MET A 85 0.83 1.29 -3.99
C MET A 85 -0.39 2.18 -4.27
N THR A 86 -1.37 2.16 -3.37
CA THR A 86 -2.56 3.01 -3.41
C THR A 86 -2.42 4.19 -2.45
N THR A 87 -2.57 5.41 -2.93
CA THR A 87 -2.61 6.61 -2.08
C THR A 87 -4.04 7.11 -1.89
N LEU A 88 -4.41 7.39 -0.64
CA LEU A 88 -5.67 8.01 -0.26
C LEU A 88 -5.42 9.46 0.14
N SER A 89 -6.04 10.41 -0.55
CA SER A 89 -5.89 11.84 -0.30
C SER A 89 -7.23 12.52 -0.01
N GLY A 90 -7.19 13.65 0.70
CA GLY A 90 -8.39 14.38 1.09
C GLY A 90 -8.24 15.12 2.42
N LYS A 91 -9.18 16.02 2.72
CA LYS A 91 -9.18 16.80 3.97
C LYS A 91 -9.41 15.92 5.21
N ALA A 92 -9.18 16.47 6.40
CA ALA A 92 -9.55 15.80 7.64
C ALA A 92 -11.04 15.39 7.62
N SER A 93 -11.36 14.25 8.23
CA SER A 93 -12.73 13.71 8.31
C SER A 93 -13.39 13.39 6.95
N SER A 94 -12.63 13.24 5.87
CA SER A 94 -13.15 12.86 4.55
C SER A 94 -13.43 11.36 4.37
N GLY A 95 -13.14 10.53 5.38
CA GLY A 95 -13.40 9.08 5.35
C GLY A 95 -12.20 8.20 4.95
N LYS A 96 -11.01 8.78 4.70
CA LYS A 96 -9.80 8.02 4.31
C LYS A 96 -9.44 6.90 5.26
N SER A 97 -9.28 7.20 6.55
CA SER A 97 -8.91 6.20 7.57
C SER A 97 -9.97 5.11 7.71
N TRP A 98 -11.25 5.44 7.51
CA TRP A 98 -12.33 4.44 7.49
C TRP A 98 -12.20 3.52 6.29
N PHE A 99 -12.00 4.07 5.10
CA PHE A 99 -11.77 3.28 3.89
C PHE A 99 -10.52 2.40 4.01
N ALA A 100 -9.39 2.95 4.47
CA ALA A 100 -8.17 2.19 4.70
C ALA A 100 -8.34 1.06 5.71
N LEU A 101 -9.05 1.32 6.82
CA LEU A 101 -9.34 0.31 7.83
C LEU A 101 -10.27 -0.79 7.30
N GLY A 102 -11.29 -0.43 6.51
CA GLY A 102 -12.13 -1.41 5.80
C GLY A 102 -11.31 -2.30 4.87
N SER A 103 -10.43 -1.68 4.08
CA SER A 103 -9.53 -2.38 3.15
C SER A 103 -8.60 -3.33 3.90
N ALA A 104 -8.01 -2.88 5.00
CA ALA A 104 -7.14 -3.66 5.87
C ALA A 104 -7.86 -4.89 6.45
N LEU A 105 -9.01 -4.69 7.10
CA LEU A 105 -9.73 -5.77 7.79
C LEU A 105 -10.30 -6.80 6.81
N ASN A 106 -10.85 -6.35 5.68
CA ASN A 106 -11.35 -7.26 4.65
C ASN A 106 -10.20 -8.03 3.97
N SER A 107 -9.05 -7.38 3.72
CA SER A 107 -7.87 -8.09 3.16
C SER A 107 -7.34 -9.15 4.12
N ALA A 108 -7.35 -8.88 5.43
CA ALA A 108 -6.97 -9.84 6.46
C ALA A 108 -7.91 -11.06 6.50
N LEU A 109 -9.22 -10.83 6.33
CA LEU A 109 -10.20 -11.92 6.17
C LEU A 109 -9.95 -12.75 4.91
N ASP A 110 -9.50 -12.11 3.83
CA ASP A 110 -9.16 -12.77 2.58
C ASP A 110 -7.76 -13.45 2.59
N GLY A 111 -7.09 -13.49 3.74
CA GLY A 111 -5.83 -14.21 3.92
C GLY A 111 -4.56 -13.40 3.69
N TRP A 112 -4.65 -12.10 3.37
CA TRP A 112 -3.47 -11.22 3.40
C TRP A 112 -2.98 -11.07 4.84
N ASP A 113 -1.66 -10.96 5.01
CA ASP A 113 -1.09 -10.48 6.26
C ASP A 113 -1.09 -8.95 6.26
N VAL A 114 -1.70 -8.34 7.27
CA VAL A 114 -2.00 -6.91 7.24
C VAL A 114 -1.31 -6.23 8.40
N HIS A 115 -0.50 -5.22 8.06
CA HIS A 115 0.22 -4.39 9.03
C HIS A 115 -0.32 -2.97 8.93
N TYR A 116 -1.10 -2.56 9.92
CA TYR A 116 -1.72 -1.24 9.99
C TYR A 116 -0.90 -0.35 10.93
N LEU A 117 -0.22 0.65 10.39
CA LEU A 117 0.60 1.59 11.15
C LEU A 117 -0.26 2.81 11.47
N ALA A 118 -0.72 2.88 12.71
CA ALA A 118 -1.41 4.04 13.24
C ALA A 118 -0.37 5.04 13.75
N ALA A 119 -0.09 6.07 12.94
CA ALA A 119 0.70 7.22 13.39
C ALA A 119 -0.13 8.17 14.25
N GLU A 120 -1.46 8.16 14.12
CA GLU A 120 -2.37 8.90 14.99
C GLU A 120 -3.45 8.00 15.60
N GLY A 121 -3.66 8.16 16.91
CA GLY A 121 -4.86 7.67 17.58
C GLY A 121 -5.07 6.16 17.47
N GLU A 122 -4.08 5.37 17.91
CA GLU A 122 -4.20 3.90 18.01
C GLU A 122 -5.51 3.48 18.69
N ASP A 123 -5.86 4.10 19.83
CA ASP A 123 -7.11 3.84 20.55
C ASP A 123 -8.37 4.07 19.68
N VAL A 124 -8.30 5.03 18.75
CA VAL A 124 -9.40 5.30 17.81
C VAL A 124 -9.52 4.15 16.83
N ILE A 125 -8.40 3.64 16.30
CA ILE A 125 -8.39 2.49 15.40
C ILE A 125 -8.86 1.24 16.14
N GLN A 126 -8.32 0.96 17.33
CA GLN A 126 -8.74 -0.17 18.17
C GLN A 126 -10.24 -0.14 18.46
N ARG A 127 -10.80 1.02 18.84
CA ARG A 127 -12.25 1.17 19.05
C ARG A 127 -13.06 0.87 17.78
N ARG A 128 -12.59 1.32 16.62
CA ARG A 128 -13.28 1.03 15.34
C ARG A 128 -13.25 -0.46 14.99
N VAL A 129 -12.11 -1.11 15.21
CA VAL A 129 -11.97 -2.56 15.04
C VAL A 129 -12.90 -3.29 16.01
N ALA A 130 -12.94 -2.89 17.28
CA ALA A 130 -13.81 -3.47 18.30
C ALA A 130 -15.30 -3.29 17.98
N THR A 131 -15.71 -2.16 17.42
CA THR A 131 -17.09 -1.97 16.94
C THR A 131 -17.48 -2.97 15.85
N ALA A 132 -16.54 -3.37 15.00
CA ALA A 132 -16.78 -4.28 13.88
C ALA A 132 -16.64 -5.77 14.25
N PHE A 133 -15.67 -6.11 15.10
CA PHE A 133 -15.27 -7.49 15.36
C PHE A 133 -15.28 -7.87 16.85
N GLY A 134 -15.69 -6.96 17.74
CA GLY A 134 -15.54 -7.14 19.18
C GLY A 134 -14.08 -7.27 19.59
N ASP A 135 -13.81 -8.10 20.60
CA ASP A 135 -12.45 -8.32 21.12
C ASP A 135 -11.59 -9.26 20.25
N ALA A 136 -12.13 -9.71 19.10
CA ALA A 136 -11.50 -10.71 18.24
C ALA A 136 -11.30 -10.17 16.80
N PRO A 137 -10.32 -9.29 16.55
CA PRO A 137 -9.99 -8.87 15.19
C PRO A 137 -9.57 -10.06 14.30
N PRO A 138 -9.60 -9.91 12.96
CA PRO A 138 -9.09 -10.93 12.06
C PRO A 138 -7.67 -11.35 12.42
N ARG A 139 -7.39 -12.66 12.43
CA ARG A 139 -6.11 -13.22 12.91
C ARG A 139 -4.87 -12.65 12.22
N ARG A 140 -4.99 -12.24 10.96
CA ARG A 140 -3.91 -11.68 10.14
C ARG A 140 -3.86 -10.16 10.15
N PHE A 141 -4.63 -9.50 11.02
CA PHE A 141 -4.59 -8.06 11.19
C PHE A 141 -3.71 -7.69 12.38
N ASN A 142 -2.64 -6.96 12.10
CA ASN A 142 -1.66 -6.48 13.08
C ASN A 142 -1.72 -4.95 13.14
N LEU A 143 -2.11 -4.40 14.28
CA LEU A 143 -2.09 -2.97 14.53
C LEU A 143 -0.77 -2.57 15.20
N HIS A 144 -0.07 -1.62 14.60
CA HIS A 144 1.22 -1.11 15.06
C HIS A 144 1.09 0.36 15.45
N SER A 145 1.50 0.66 16.67
CA SER A 145 1.57 2.03 17.19
C SER A 145 2.94 2.62 16.89
N VAL A 146 2.97 3.72 16.15
CA VAL A 146 4.24 4.40 15.87
C VAL A 146 4.57 5.35 17.02
N LYS A 147 5.69 5.10 17.70
CA LYS A 147 6.18 5.96 18.78
C LYS A 147 7.17 7.00 18.23
N PRO A 148 7.25 8.19 18.86
CA PRO A 148 8.29 9.16 18.54
C PRO A 148 9.69 8.57 18.71
N GLY A 149 10.65 9.03 17.92
CA GLY A 149 12.06 8.64 18.06
C GLY A 149 12.56 7.59 17.06
N VAL A 150 11.70 7.13 16.15
CA VAL A 150 12.04 6.14 15.13
C VAL A 150 12.68 6.79 13.90
N THR A 151 13.70 6.17 13.32
CA THR A 151 14.31 6.61 12.04
C THR A 151 13.69 5.85 10.86
N VAL A 152 13.81 6.39 9.64
CA VAL A 152 13.35 5.70 8.42
C VAL A 152 14.03 4.35 8.26
N ASP A 153 15.34 4.28 8.52
CA ASP A 153 16.10 3.03 8.42
C ASP A 153 15.70 1.98 9.47
N HIS A 154 15.18 2.39 10.62
CA HIS A 154 14.63 1.46 11.60
C HIS A 154 13.30 0.91 11.12
N MET A 155 12.40 1.78 10.67
CA MET A 155 11.09 1.39 10.15
C MET A 155 11.18 0.43 8.98
N ILE A 156 12.10 0.67 8.06
CA ILE A 156 12.32 -0.24 6.93
C ILE A 156 12.72 -1.65 7.40
N ARG A 157 13.57 -1.74 8.44
CA ARG A 157 13.94 -3.04 9.02
C ARG A 157 12.75 -3.73 9.65
N GLU A 158 11.95 -3.01 10.43
CA GLU A 158 10.74 -3.58 11.04
C GLU A 158 9.76 -4.10 9.98
N ILE A 159 9.55 -3.34 8.90
CA ILE A 159 8.68 -3.77 7.78
C ILE A 159 9.18 -5.09 7.16
N ALA A 160 10.50 -5.26 7.00
CA ALA A 160 11.05 -6.51 6.50
C ALA A 160 10.79 -7.69 7.45
N ASP A 161 10.96 -7.47 8.76
CA ASP A 161 10.75 -8.50 9.78
C ASP A 161 9.28 -8.94 9.88
N TRP A 162 8.36 -8.01 9.61
CA TRP A 162 6.91 -8.25 9.60
C TRP A 162 6.45 -9.20 8.50
N ILE A 163 7.17 -9.30 7.38
CA ILE A 163 6.78 -10.19 6.28
C ILE A 163 6.89 -11.64 6.74
N VAL A 164 5.79 -12.24 7.19
CA VAL A 164 5.73 -13.67 7.56
C VAL A 164 4.87 -14.50 6.61
N SER A 165 4.28 -13.84 5.61
CA SER A 165 3.49 -14.46 4.56
C SER A 165 3.86 -13.87 3.21
N THR A 166 3.46 -14.56 2.12
CA THR A 166 3.76 -14.10 0.76
C THR A 166 2.98 -12.83 0.43
N ARG A 167 1.69 -12.75 0.81
CA ARG A 167 0.82 -11.60 0.52
C ARG A 167 0.68 -10.70 1.73
N THR A 168 1.27 -9.51 1.66
CA THR A 168 1.28 -8.54 2.75
C THR A 168 0.67 -7.21 2.32
N LEU A 169 -0.24 -6.66 3.13
CA LEU A 169 -0.79 -5.32 2.96
C LEU A 169 -0.27 -4.42 4.07
N LEU A 170 0.52 -3.43 3.71
CA LEU A 170 1.00 -2.38 4.60
C LEU A 170 0.09 -1.16 4.51
N VAL A 171 -0.48 -0.72 5.62
CA VAL A 171 -1.31 0.50 5.69
C VAL A 171 -0.62 1.54 6.55
N ILE A 172 -0.42 2.75 6.01
CA ILE A 172 0.20 3.87 6.72
C ILE A 172 -0.84 4.99 6.94
N ASP A 173 -1.32 5.15 8.17
CA ASP A 173 -2.31 6.17 8.57
C ASP A 173 -1.73 7.14 9.61
N SER A 174 -1.14 8.27 9.26
CA SER A 174 -0.88 8.82 7.91
C SER A 174 0.62 9.07 7.72
N ILE A 175 1.12 9.12 6.48
CA ILE A 175 2.55 9.40 6.23
C ILE A 175 2.98 10.79 6.73
N SER A 176 2.08 11.77 6.66
CA SER A 176 2.37 13.14 7.10
C SER A 176 2.64 13.20 8.61
N THR A 177 1.84 12.48 9.40
CA THR A 177 2.01 12.36 10.85
C THR A 177 3.20 11.47 11.17
N LEU A 178 3.34 10.34 10.48
CA LEU A 178 4.46 9.43 10.63
C LEU A 178 5.78 10.19 10.55
N MET A 179 5.96 11.00 9.50
CA MET A 179 7.14 11.83 9.32
C MET A 179 7.31 12.93 10.38
N GLY A 180 6.25 13.32 11.09
CA GLY A 180 6.31 14.21 12.24
C GLY A 180 6.81 13.54 13.53
N LEU A 181 6.68 12.21 13.63
CA LEU A 181 7.14 11.41 14.77
C LEU A 181 8.59 10.92 14.62
N MET A 182 9.09 10.95 13.40
CA MET A 182 10.41 10.39 13.06
C MET A 182 11.56 11.32 13.38
N VAL A 183 12.70 10.71 13.73
CA VAL A 183 13.97 11.43 13.87
C VAL A 183 14.57 11.65 12.49
N ILE A 184 14.74 12.91 12.13
CA ILE A 184 15.35 13.31 10.86
C ILE A 184 16.87 13.22 11.00
N ALA A 185 17.52 12.54 10.04
CA ALA A 185 18.97 12.42 10.04
C ALA A 185 19.64 13.80 9.96
N ARG A 186 20.82 13.93 10.58
CA ARG A 186 21.55 15.19 10.57
C ARG A 186 21.90 15.60 9.14
N GLY A 187 21.44 16.78 8.73
CA GLY A 187 21.68 17.32 7.38
C GLY A 187 20.64 16.90 6.33
N ALA A 188 19.66 16.08 6.69
CA ALA A 188 18.50 15.79 5.85
C ALA A 188 17.33 16.72 6.21
N SER A 189 16.49 17.03 5.24
CA SER A 189 15.18 17.64 5.50
C SER A 189 14.11 16.57 5.75
N LYS A 190 12.99 16.96 6.37
CA LYS A 190 11.80 16.08 6.51
C LYS A 190 11.34 15.53 5.16
N TRP A 191 11.46 16.34 4.10
CA TRP A 191 11.03 15.96 2.76
C TRP A 191 11.95 14.93 2.13
N ASP A 192 13.25 14.99 2.40
CA ASP A 192 14.22 14.00 1.91
C ASP A 192 13.95 12.63 2.53
N GLU A 193 13.70 12.58 3.85
CA GLU A 193 13.35 11.34 4.56
C GLU A 193 11.98 10.80 4.13
N GLN A 194 11.00 11.67 3.91
CA GLN A 194 9.72 11.26 3.34
C GLN A 194 9.90 10.68 1.93
N ALA A 195 10.67 11.34 1.07
CA ALA A 195 10.93 10.88 -0.28
C ALA A 195 11.64 9.52 -0.27
N LYS A 196 12.61 9.32 0.64
CA LYS A 196 13.30 8.05 0.88
C LYS A 196 12.32 6.94 1.26
N LEU A 197 11.42 7.19 2.21
CA LEU A 197 10.40 6.22 2.61
C LEU A 197 9.45 5.89 1.45
N GLU A 198 8.97 6.89 0.72
CA GLU A 198 8.10 6.68 -0.44
C GLU A 198 8.77 5.88 -1.56
N ILE A 199 10.05 6.15 -1.85
CA ILE A 199 10.83 5.38 -2.85
C ILE A 199 10.97 3.94 -2.39
N PHE A 200 11.31 3.73 -1.12
CA PHE A 200 11.38 2.40 -0.54
C PHE A 200 10.06 1.64 -0.72
N LEU A 201 8.92 2.24 -0.36
CA LEU A 201 7.61 1.62 -0.48
C LEU A 201 7.29 1.23 -1.94
N MET A 202 7.51 2.14 -2.88
CA MET A 202 7.30 1.87 -4.30
C MET A 202 8.21 0.73 -4.79
N ARG A 203 9.49 0.72 -4.40
CA ARG A 203 10.44 -0.36 -4.74
C ARG A 203 10.05 -1.70 -4.13
N VAL A 204 9.54 -1.72 -2.90
CA VAL A 204 8.98 -2.93 -2.29
C VAL A 204 7.89 -3.50 -3.17
N ARG A 205 6.94 -2.67 -3.62
CA ARG A 205 5.87 -3.10 -4.54
C ARG A 205 6.45 -3.66 -5.84
N GLU A 206 7.45 -3.00 -6.43
CA GLU A 206 8.05 -3.42 -7.72
C GLU A 206 8.80 -4.75 -7.59
N LEU A 207 9.75 -4.83 -6.65
CA LEU A 207 10.61 -5.99 -6.46
C LEU A 207 9.85 -7.22 -6.00
N THR A 208 8.75 -7.03 -5.25
CA THR A 208 7.89 -8.14 -4.80
C THR A 208 6.78 -8.48 -5.80
N ARG A 209 6.74 -7.82 -6.96
CA ARG A 209 5.69 -8.01 -7.99
C ARG A 209 4.27 -7.90 -7.41
N GLY A 210 4.09 -6.99 -6.45
CA GLY A 210 2.82 -6.74 -5.77
C GLY A 210 2.42 -7.76 -4.70
N GLU A 211 3.26 -8.73 -4.36
CA GLU A 211 3.06 -9.59 -3.19
C GLU A 211 3.07 -8.76 -1.89
N VAL A 212 3.78 -7.63 -1.88
CA VAL A 212 3.58 -6.57 -0.88
C VAL A 212 2.85 -5.40 -1.51
N ALA A 213 1.63 -5.15 -1.03
CA ALA A 213 0.79 -4.02 -1.39
C ALA A 213 0.80 -2.96 -0.30
N ILE A 214 0.59 -1.71 -0.69
CA ILE A 214 0.72 -0.55 0.20
C ILE A 214 -0.52 0.34 0.05
N VAL A 215 -1.10 0.73 1.18
CA VAL A 215 -2.07 1.83 1.26
C VAL A 215 -1.44 2.95 2.06
N ASN A 216 -1.26 4.10 1.43
CA ASN A 216 -0.73 5.28 2.10
C ASN A 216 -1.80 6.36 2.23
N ILE A 217 -1.96 6.92 3.43
CA ILE A 217 -2.87 8.03 3.66
C ILE A 217 -2.08 9.33 3.70
N SER A 218 -2.50 10.29 2.89
CA SER A 218 -1.96 11.64 2.88
C SER A 218 -3.05 12.68 3.14
N GLU A 219 -2.66 13.78 3.77
CA GLU A 219 -3.47 14.99 3.80
C GLU A 219 -3.54 15.61 2.40
N ALA A 220 -4.62 16.34 2.15
CA ALA A 220 -4.70 17.22 1.00
C ALA A 220 -4.08 18.60 1.30
N ASN A 221 -3.50 19.24 0.29
CA ASN A 221 -3.09 20.64 0.32
C ASN A 221 -4.32 21.58 0.30
N ALA A 222 -4.09 22.91 0.34
CA ALA A 222 -5.17 23.90 0.30
C ALA A 222 -6.03 23.82 -0.98
N ALA A 223 -5.46 23.36 -2.09
CA ALA A 223 -6.15 23.14 -3.36
C ALA A 223 -6.95 21.81 -3.38
N GLY A 224 -6.84 20.96 -2.36
CA GLY A 224 -7.51 19.67 -2.30
C GLY A 224 -6.75 18.52 -2.96
N GLU A 225 -5.53 18.77 -3.45
CA GLU A 225 -4.63 17.79 -4.07
C GLU A 225 -3.79 17.08 -3.00
N THR A 226 -3.17 15.94 -3.32
CA THR A 226 -2.30 15.22 -2.38
C THR A 226 -1.10 16.07 -1.95
N LYS A 227 -0.88 16.19 -0.64
CA LYS A 227 0.29 16.89 -0.08
C LYS A 227 1.55 16.07 -0.32
N GLY A 228 2.54 16.69 -0.98
CA GLY A 228 3.74 16.01 -1.45
C GLY A 228 3.56 15.58 -2.90
N ARG A 229 4.00 16.43 -3.83
CA ARG A 229 3.86 16.21 -5.28
C ARG A 229 4.36 14.83 -5.73
N THR A 230 5.37 14.29 -5.06
CA THR A 230 5.97 12.99 -5.39
C THR A 230 5.06 11.80 -5.13
N LEU A 231 4.13 11.89 -4.18
CA LEU A 231 3.37 10.73 -3.73
C LEU A 231 2.39 10.24 -4.80
N ASP A 232 1.69 11.16 -5.46
CA ASP A 232 0.82 10.81 -6.59
C ASP A 232 1.62 10.25 -7.77
N HIS A 233 2.82 10.74 -8.03
CA HIS A 233 3.66 10.21 -9.11
C HIS A 233 4.13 8.77 -8.85
N LYS A 234 4.40 8.41 -7.59
CA LYS A 234 4.87 7.07 -7.17
C LYS A 234 3.76 6.04 -6.96
N SER A 235 2.50 6.48 -6.83
CA SER A 235 1.37 5.59 -6.58
C SER A 235 0.86 4.94 -7.86
N ASP A 236 0.50 3.66 -7.81
CA ASP A 236 -0.20 2.96 -8.89
C ASP A 236 -1.64 3.47 -9.04
N ILE A 237 -2.27 3.74 -7.90
CA ILE A 237 -3.65 4.22 -7.80
C ILE A 237 -3.69 5.38 -6.81
N SER A 238 -4.30 6.51 -7.19
CA SER A 238 -4.60 7.61 -6.27
C SER A 238 -6.11 7.80 -6.16
N ILE A 239 -6.60 7.84 -4.92
CA ILE A 239 -8.02 8.02 -4.59
C ILE A 239 -8.20 9.30 -3.78
N ASN A 240 -9.00 10.21 -4.30
CA ASN A 240 -9.36 11.45 -3.62
C ASN A 240 -10.71 11.30 -2.91
N PHE A 241 -10.75 11.79 -1.67
CA PHE A 241 -11.93 11.81 -0.82
C PHE A 241 -12.34 13.26 -0.54
N LYS A 242 -13.59 13.59 -0.86
CA LYS A 242 -14.17 14.91 -0.61
C LYS A 242 -15.42 14.78 0.26
N SER A 243 -15.44 15.46 1.41
CA SER A 243 -16.68 15.64 2.17
C SER A 243 -17.63 16.53 1.38
N LEU A 244 -18.89 16.11 1.24
CA LEU A 244 -19.94 16.96 0.68
C LEU A 244 -20.42 17.93 1.75
N GLU A 245 -20.70 19.17 1.36
CA GLU A 245 -21.28 20.18 2.26
C GLU A 245 -22.65 19.71 2.76
N ASP A 246 -22.93 19.95 4.03
CA ASP A 246 -24.20 19.61 4.71
C ASP A 246 -24.62 18.13 4.61
N SER A 247 -23.66 17.22 4.42
CA SER A 247 -23.92 15.78 4.33
C SER A 247 -22.86 14.95 5.05
N ASP A 248 -23.29 13.80 5.60
CA ASP A 248 -22.40 12.75 6.11
C ASP A 248 -21.71 11.97 4.98
N ALA A 249 -22.19 12.12 3.74
CA ALA A 249 -21.64 11.48 2.56
C ALA A 249 -20.30 12.07 2.13
N LYS A 250 -19.49 11.20 1.55
CA LYS A 250 -18.12 11.41 1.06
C LYS A 250 -18.08 11.01 -0.40
N GLU A 251 -17.64 11.91 -1.26
CA GLU A 251 -17.32 11.58 -2.65
C GLU A 251 -15.99 10.82 -2.69
N VAL A 252 -15.97 9.69 -3.39
CA VAL A 252 -14.78 8.85 -3.61
C VAL A 252 -14.47 8.83 -5.09
N ARG A 253 -13.27 9.29 -5.47
CA ARG A 253 -12.85 9.44 -6.87
C ARG A 253 -11.47 8.84 -7.09
N VAL A 254 -11.31 8.01 -8.11
CA VAL A 254 -9.98 7.62 -8.60
C VAL A 254 -9.46 8.76 -9.47
N VAL A 255 -8.34 9.36 -9.09
CA VAL A 255 -7.72 10.46 -9.85
C VAL A 255 -6.52 10.00 -10.65
N LYS A 256 -5.95 8.84 -10.31
CA LYS A 256 -4.88 8.16 -11.05
C LYS A 256 -5.08 6.66 -10.96
N ALA A 257 -4.90 5.96 -12.07
CA ALA A 257 -4.76 4.51 -12.12
C ALA A 257 -3.82 4.18 -13.29
N TRP A 258 -2.77 3.41 -13.05
CA TRP A 258 -1.92 2.88 -14.14
C TRP A 258 -2.66 1.83 -14.96
N GLU A 259 -3.50 1.04 -14.29
CA GLU A 259 -4.34 0.02 -14.92
C GLU A 259 -5.80 0.29 -14.55
N GLY A 260 -6.64 0.54 -15.55
CA GLY A 260 -8.08 0.75 -15.39
C GLY A 260 -8.52 2.21 -15.43
N SER A 261 -9.78 2.43 -15.07
CA SER A 261 -10.47 3.70 -15.30
C SER A 261 -10.30 4.66 -14.13
N THR A 262 -10.18 5.96 -14.44
CA THR A 262 -10.27 7.03 -13.44
C THR A 262 -11.68 7.61 -13.41
N GLY A 263 -12.03 8.36 -12.38
CA GLY A 263 -13.33 9.00 -12.27
C GLY A 263 -14.06 8.73 -10.96
N LEU A 264 -15.34 9.08 -10.94
CA LEU A 264 -16.17 8.98 -9.75
C LEU A 264 -16.51 7.52 -9.48
N VAL A 265 -16.05 6.99 -8.35
CA VAL A 265 -16.46 5.66 -7.87
C VAL A 265 -17.86 5.74 -7.29
N GLY A 266 -18.14 6.80 -6.53
CA GLY A 266 -19.47 7.05 -5.99
C GLY A 266 -19.46 7.93 -4.75
N ARG A 267 -20.59 7.91 -4.03
CA ARG A 267 -20.78 8.59 -2.76
C ARG A 267 -20.97 7.56 -1.66
N ALA A 268 -20.19 7.67 -0.60
CA ALA A 268 -20.20 6.71 0.50
C ALA A 268 -20.27 7.43 1.85
N ARG A 269 -20.81 6.78 2.87
CA ARG A 269 -20.80 7.28 4.26
C ARG A 269 -20.03 6.34 5.16
N VAL A 270 -19.68 6.80 6.34
CA VAL A 270 -19.09 5.92 7.36
C VAL A 270 -20.12 4.88 7.78
N ASN A 271 -19.76 3.60 7.72
CA ASN A 271 -20.61 2.55 8.23
C ASN A 271 -20.38 2.42 9.75
N ALA A 272 -21.39 2.74 10.55
CA ALA A 272 -21.28 2.64 12.01
C ALA A 272 -21.24 1.19 12.52
N ARG A 273 -21.58 0.20 11.69
CA ARG A 273 -21.78 -1.21 12.07
C ARG A 273 -20.79 -2.18 11.41
N ALA A 274 -19.95 -1.69 10.50
CA ALA A 274 -18.99 -2.51 9.77
C ALA A 274 -17.72 -1.69 9.51
N PRO A 275 -16.57 -2.34 9.31
CA PRO A 275 -15.36 -1.63 8.96
C PRO A 275 -15.49 -1.09 7.53
N GLY A 276 -15.06 0.15 7.29
CA GLY A 276 -15.10 0.77 5.97
C GLY A 276 -16.20 1.79 5.77
N LEU A 277 -16.48 2.05 4.49
CA LEU A 277 -17.51 2.97 4.02
C LEU A 277 -18.68 2.19 3.41
N GLU A 278 -19.90 2.65 3.64
CA GLU A 278 -21.09 2.15 2.96
C GLU A 278 -21.34 3.02 1.72
N LEU A 279 -21.33 2.41 0.54
CA LEU A 279 -21.63 3.11 -0.71
C LEU A 279 -23.13 3.40 -0.79
N ILE A 280 -23.49 4.68 -0.87
CA ILE A 280 -24.88 5.16 -0.94
C ILE A 280 -25.32 5.27 -2.41
N HIS A 281 -24.40 5.64 -3.30
CA HIS A 281 -24.65 5.79 -4.72
C HIS A 281 -23.41 5.43 -5.52
N ASP A 282 -23.57 4.56 -6.50
CA ASP A 282 -22.52 4.19 -7.45
C ASP A 282 -22.39 5.33 -8.48
N GLY A 283 -21.17 5.82 -8.70
CA GLY A 283 -20.91 6.82 -9.73
C GLY A 283 -20.77 6.16 -11.11
N PRO A 284 -20.97 6.90 -12.22
CA PRO A 284 -20.54 6.41 -13.52
C PRO A 284 -19.01 6.29 -13.51
N VAL A 285 -18.50 5.06 -13.53
CA VAL A 285 -17.09 4.81 -13.87
C VAL A 285 -16.96 5.14 -15.35
N VAL A 286 -16.28 6.25 -15.66
CA VAL A 286 -16.02 6.65 -17.04
C VAL A 286 -14.73 5.98 -17.45
N ASP A 287 -14.80 5.03 -18.38
CA ASP A 287 -13.62 4.62 -19.13
C ASP A 287 -13.16 5.84 -19.93
N LEU A 288 -12.12 6.54 -19.45
CA LEU A 288 -11.53 7.60 -20.26
C LEU A 288 -10.87 6.93 -21.48
N PRO A 289 -11.07 7.45 -22.70
CA PRO A 289 -10.25 7.05 -23.84
C PRO A 289 -8.79 7.32 -23.47
N GLY A 290 -7.91 6.37 -23.72
CA GLY A 290 -6.50 6.48 -23.39
C GLY A 290 -5.88 7.69 -24.07
N GLU A 291 -5.73 8.78 -23.34
CA GLU A 291 -4.85 9.89 -23.71
C GLU A 291 -3.45 9.54 -23.20
N THR A 292 -2.75 8.74 -24.01
CA THR A 292 -1.30 8.90 -24.15
C THR A 292 -1.07 10.25 -24.81
N GLU A 293 -1.06 11.34 -24.03
CA GLU A 293 -0.30 12.51 -24.43
C GLU A 293 1.17 12.25 -24.08
N ASP A 294 1.97 12.19 -25.13
CA ASP A 294 3.43 12.10 -25.09
C ASP A 294 4.00 13.18 -24.15
N PHE A 295 4.76 12.74 -23.14
CA PHE A 295 5.66 13.58 -22.35
C PHE A 295 7.04 13.66 -23.01
#